data_AF-I4M240-F1
#
_entry.id   AF-I4M240-F1
#
_cell.length_a   1.000
_cell.length_b   1.000
_cell.length_c   1.000
_cell.angle_alpha   90.00
_cell.angle_beta   90.00
_cell.angle_gamma   90.00
#
_symmetry.space_group_name_H-M   'P 1'
#
loop_
_entity.id
_entity.type
_entity.pdbx_description
1 polymer ?
#
loop_
_entity_poly.entity_id
_entity_poly.type
_entity_poly.pdbx_seq_one_letter_code
_entity_poly.pdbx_strand_id
1 'polypeptide(L)' 'MSDYDPNRRSPRKSVRVVREGSELFDADGVKLEPSDELTKEQRALDDDNRILSELPPHWAVFSERGRN' A
#
# COMPACT_ATOMS: atom_id res chain seq x y z
N MET A 1 -50.42 -11.71 34.03
CA MET A 1 -49.01 -11.71 33.60
C MET A 1 -48.93 -10.76 32.42
N SER A 2 -48.02 -9.78 32.44
CA SER A 2 -47.89 -8.84 31.32
C SER A 2 -47.27 -9.54 30.11
N ASP A 3 -47.94 -9.47 28.97
CA ASP A 3 -47.47 -10.06 27.71
C ASP A 3 -46.13 -9.50 27.26
N TYR A 4 -45.32 -10.36 26.64
CA TYR A 4 -44.01 -10.02 26.12
C TYR A 4 -44.13 -9.10 24.89
N ASP A 5 -43.57 -7.90 24.99
CA ASP A 5 -43.48 -6.95 23.88
C ASP A 5 -42.02 -6.85 23.37
N PRO A 6 -41.70 -7.38 22.17
CA PRO A 6 -40.35 -7.34 21.61
C PRO A 6 -39.87 -5.93 21.25
N ASN A 7 -40.78 -4.96 21.09
CA ASN A 7 -40.47 -3.59 20.67
C ASN A 7 -40.08 -2.67 21.85
N ARG A 8 -40.20 -3.13 23.10
CA ARG A 8 -39.71 -2.39 24.28
C ARG A 8 -38.18 -2.28 24.35
N ARG A 9 -37.46 -3.08 23.57
CA ARG A 9 -36.00 -3.08 23.58
C ARG A 9 -35.51 -1.92 22.72
N SER A 10 -35.06 -0.84 23.36
CA SER A 10 -34.30 0.19 22.66
C SER A 10 -32.97 -0.41 22.17
N PRO A 11 -32.61 -0.29 20.88
CA PRO A 11 -31.32 -0.75 20.39
C PRO A 11 -30.20 0.00 21.13
N ARG A 12 -29.29 -0.73 21.78
CA ARG A 12 -28.11 -0.13 22.40
C ARG A 12 -27.19 0.38 21.29
N LYS A 13 -27.11 1.70 21.11
CA LYS A 13 -26.17 2.32 20.17
C LYS A 13 -24.78 2.30 20.80
N SER A 14 -23.81 1.64 20.15
CA SER A 14 -22.41 1.74 20.54
C SER A 14 -21.88 3.13 20.17
N VAL A 15 -21.30 3.84 21.12
CA VAL A 15 -20.65 5.13 20.89
C VAL A 15 -19.15 4.89 20.79
N ARG A 16 -18.52 5.33 19.69
CA ARG A 16 -17.06 5.31 19.58
C ARG A 16 -16.49 6.37 20.50
N VAL A 17 -15.77 5.94 21.52
CA VAL A 17 -14.95 6.84 22.32
C VAL A 17 -13.71 7.16 21.51
N VAL A 18 -13.62 8.40 21.01
CA VAL A 18 -12.41 8.93 20.36
C VAL A 18 -11.61 9.66 21.44
N ARG A 19 -10.37 9.24 21.66
CA ARG A 19 -9.38 10.01 22.42
C ARG A 19 -8.44 10.64 21.41
N GLU A 20 -8.34 11.96 21.44
CA GLU A 20 -7.33 12.67 20.68
C GLU A 20 -5.97 12.44 21.37
N GLY A 21 -4.95 12.12 20.57
CA GLY A 21 -3.57 12.06 21.08
C GLY A 21 -3.08 13.47 21.40
N SER A 22 -2.23 13.60 22.43
CA SER A 22 -1.56 14.86 22.78
C SER A 22 -0.09 14.88 22.34
N GLU A 23 0.31 13.95 21.49
CA GLU A 23 1.69 13.79 21.02
C GLU A 23 2.03 14.89 20.02
N LEU A 24 3.10 15.65 20.33
CA LEU A 24 3.71 16.60 19.43
C LEU A 24 4.81 15.86 18.68
N PHE A 25 4.53 15.44 17.44
CA PHE A 25 5.59 14.98 16.55
C PHE A 25 6.42 16.21 16.19
N ASP A 26 7.65 16.29 16.72
CA ASP A 26 8.63 17.25 16.21
C ASP A 26 8.78 16.98 14.71
N ALA A 27 8.62 18.03 13.90
CA ALA A 27 8.50 17.91 12.44
C ALA A 27 9.70 17.22 11.77
N ASP A 28 10.84 17.14 12.46
CA ASP A 28 12.12 16.76 11.85
C ASP A 28 12.74 15.50 12.50
N GLY A 29 11.91 14.52 12.85
CA GLY A 29 12.39 13.18 13.26
C GLY A 29 12.70 12.23 12.11
N VAL A 30 12.28 12.57 10.88
CA VAL A 30 12.47 11.73 9.70
C VAL A 30 13.47 12.43 8.78
N LYS A 31 14.65 11.83 8.63
CA LYS A 31 15.61 12.25 7.61
C LYS A 31 15.01 11.91 6.25
N LEU A 32 14.85 12.92 5.39
CA LEU A 32 14.51 12.69 3.99
C LEU A 32 15.67 11.93 3.35
N GLU A 33 15.40 10.72 2.92
CA GLU A 33 16.35 9.95 2.13
C GLU A 33 16.23 10.41 0.66
N PRO A 34 17.32 10.39 -0.13
CA PRO A 34 17.27 10.78 -1.54
C PRO A 34 16.22 10.01 -2.36
N SER A 35 15.85 8.81 -1.92
CA SER A 35 14.80 7.98 -2.55
C SER A 35 13.37 8.47 -2.32
N ASP A 36 13.16 9.35 -1.33
CA ASP A 36 11.86 9.93 -1.01
C ASP A 36 11.48 11.05 -2.00
N GLU A 37 12.49 11.68 -2.61
CA GLU A 37 12.32 12.70 -3.64
C GLU A 37 12.21 12.12 -5.06
N LEU A 38 12.51 10.83 -5.24
CA LEU A 38 12.43 10.17 -6.54
C LEU A 38 10.98 10.00 -6.99
N THR A 39 10.70 10.45 -8.22
CA THR A 39 9.38 10.25 -8.82
C THR A 39 9.16 8.77 -9.13
N LYS A 40 7.89 8.33 -9.17
CA LYS A 40 7.53 6.95 -9.54
C LYS A 40 8.05 6.56 -10.92
N GLU A 41 8.09 7.51 -11.86
CA GLU A 41 8.56 7.30 -13.23
C GLU A 41 10.08 7.09 -13.28
N GLN A 42 10.85 7.87 -12.52
CA GLN A 42 12.31 7.68 -12.42
C GLN A 42 12.66 6.31 -11.85
N ARG A 43 11.93 5.88 -10.82
CA ARG A 43 12.11 4.55 -10.22
C ARG A 43 11.80 3.44 -11.23
N ALA A 44 10.71 3.55 -11.98
CA ALA A 44 10.34 2.58 -12.99
C ALA A 44 11.41 2.47 -14.11
N LEU A 45 11.95 3.60 -14.57
CA LEU A 45 13.01 3.61 -15.59
C LEU A 45 14.32 2.97 -15.08
N ASP A 46 14.69 3.23 -13.83
CA ASP A 46 15.86 2.61 -13.20
C ASP A 46 15.67 1.09 -13.03
N ASP A 47 14.48 0.68 -12.58
CA ASP A 47 14.08 -0.72 -12.49
C ASP A 47 14.08 -1.42 -13.86
N ASP A 48 13.58 -0.77 -14.91
CA ASP A 48 13.59 -1.28 -16.29
C ASP A 48 15.04 -1.46 -16.79
N ASN A 49 15.90 -0.47 -16.57
CA ASN A 49 17.32 -0.55 -16.94
C ASN A 49 18.05 -1.68 -16.20
N ARG A 50 17.73 -1.87 -14.92
CA ARG A 50 18.26 -2.96 -14.10
C ARG A 50 17.75 -4.32 -14.58
N ILE A 51 16.45 -4.45 -14.82
CA ILE A 51 15.85 -5.67 -15.38
C ILE A 51 16.54 -6.02 -16.69
N LEU A 52 16.74 -5.08 -17.60
CA LEU A 52 17.36 -5.36 -18.90
C LEU A 52 18.84 -5.73 -18.84
N SER A 53 19.57 -5.27 -17.81
CA SER A 53 21.01 -5.52 -17.67
C SER A 53 21.36 -6.78 -16.86
N GLU A 54 20.46 -7.24 -15.99
CA GLU A 54 20.69 -8.40 -15.11
C GLU A 54 19.98 -9.68 -15.58
N LEU A 55 19.29 -9.69 -16.73
CA LEU A 55 18.63 -10.90 -17.25
C LEU A 55 19.66 -12.00 -17.57
N PRO A 56 19.53 -13.21 -16.99
CA PRO A 56 20.23 -14.40 -17.41
C PRO A 56 20.26 -14.61 -18.94
N PRO A 57 21.35 -15.17 -19.51
CA PRO A 57 21.53 -15.34 -20.95
C PRO A 57 20.43 -16.14 -21.66
N HIS A 58 19.65 -16.93 -20.92
CA HIS A 58 18.58 -17.77 -21.45
C HIS A 58 17.21 -17.05 -21.51
N TRP A 59 17.08 -15.83 -20.99
CA TRP A 59 15.84 -15.05 -21.02
C TRP A 59 15.68 -14.16 -22.27
N ALA A 60 16.74 -13.87 -23.01
CA ALA A 60 16.71 -13.05 -24.22
C ALA A 60 16.72 -13.85 -25.55
N VAL A 61 16.49 -15.18 -25.52
CA VAL A 61 16.58 -16.01 -26.73
C VAL A 61 15.20 -16.12 -27.42
N PHE A 62 14.87 -15.15 -28.25
CA PHE A 62 13.80 -15.31 -29.26
C PHE A 62 14.34 -16.19 -30.39
N SER A 63 13.78 -17.39 -30.55
CA SER A 63 14.13 -18.29 -31.66
C SER A 63 13.40 -17.83 -32.92
N GLU A 64 14.00 -16.90 -33.67
CA GLU A 64 13.61 -16.67 -35.07
C GLU A 64 14.12 -17.84 -35.93
N ARG A 65 13.35 -18.93 -35.98
CA ARG A 65 13.38 -19.84 -37.13
C ARG A 65 11.95 -20.13 -37.54
N GLY A 66 11.55 -19.46 -38.62
CA GLY A 66 10.32 -19.72 -39.34
C GLY A 66 10.15 -21.21 -39.63
N ARG A 67 8.96 -21.71 -39.33
CA ARG A 67 8.48 -22.96 -39.91
C ARG A 67 8.07 -22.67 -41.35
N ASN A 68 8.72 -23.38 -42.27
CA ASN A 68 8.27 -23.63 -43.64
C ASN A 68 6.84 -24.18 -43.67
#